data_AF-B3SFP4-F1
#
_entry.id   AF-B3SFP4-F1
#
_cell.length_a   1.000
_cell.length_b   1.000
_cell.length_c   1.000
_cell.angle_alpha   90.00
_cell.angle_beta   90.00
_cell.angle_gamma   90.00
#
_symmetry.space_group_name_H-M   'P 1'
#
loop_
_entity.id
_entity.type
_entity.pdbx_description
1 polymer ?
#
loop_
_entity_poly.entity_id
_entity_poly.type
_entity_poly.pdbx_seq_one_letter_code
_entity_poly.pdbx_strand_id
1 'polypeptide(L)'
;VYTGKEKKTPERGLGARVVRDLTWDLEGRNHNVYMDNFFSSTGLFLERRKKGVMCCGTTRQNRIGWPRGLRGKKVVRRRGQSKSLQCGSLLASVWFDKKQVRTQFQFRSQLVVQLISTYRGGRKWPFYSNMGEKHTKHYPVELPKRRRCRGCSKLGKTKTTLIGCDRCKIGLCLKCFKPYHLDLDGEPDV
;
A
#
# COMPACT_ATOMS: atom_id res chain seq x y z
N VAL A 1 19.60 6.12 -22.02
CA VAL A 1 19.34 7.29 -21.15
C VAL A 1 18.31 8.20 -21.83
N TYR A 2 17.38 8.82 -21.11
CA TYR A 2 16.43 9.77 -21.71
C TYR A 2 17.12 11.14 -21.85
N THR A 3 17.38 11.55 -23.09
CA THR A 3 18.14 12.77 -23.44
C THR A 3 17.25 13.96 -23.81
N GLY A 4 15.93 13.80 -23.79
CA GLY A 4 14.98 14.85 -24.18
C GLY A 4 14.60 14.79 -25.67
N LYS A 5 14.25 15.94 -26.26
CA LYS A 5 13.84 16.03 -27.67
C LYS A 5 15.06 16.26 -28.57
N GLU A 6 15.38 15.26 -29.38
CA GLU A 6 16.42 15.38 -30.43
C GLU A 6 15.84 15.75 -31.81
N LYS A 7 14.57 15.41 -32.08
CA LYS A 7 13.89 15.66 -33.36
C LYS A 7 12.76 16.68 -33.22
N LYS A 8 12.54 17.49 -34.27
CA LYS A 8 11.42 18.47 -34.34
C LYS A 8 10.04 17.80 -34.26
N THR A 9 9.92 16.53 -34.66
CA THR A 9 8.68 15.78 -34.61
C THR A 9 8.58 14.92 -33.34
N PRO A 10 7.44 14.97 -32.62
CA PRO A 10 7.24 14.13 -31.44
C PRO A 10 7.16 12.64 -31.83
N GLU A 11 7.98 11.81 -31.21
CA GLU A 11 7.97 10.36 -31.40
C GLU A 11 6.66 9.74 -30.88
N ARG A 12 5.96 9.01 -31.74
CA ARG A 12 4.78 8.23 -31.35
C ARG A 12 5.23 6.89 -30.76
N GLY A 13 4.66 6.50 -29.62
CA GLY A 13 4.90 5.19 -29.03
C GLY A 13 6.20 5.08 -28.21
N LEU A 14 6.80 6.20 -27.78
CA LEU A 14 8.01 6.21 -26.96
C LEU A 14 7.95 5.24 -25.77
N GLY A 15 6.86 5.26 -24.99
CA GLY A 15 6.70 4.37 -23.83
C GLY A 15 6.75 2.89 -24.20
N ALA A 16 6.17 2.50 -25.34
CA ALA A 16 6.23 1.12 -25.83
C ALA A 16 7.63 0.75 -26.34
N ARG A 17 8.36 1.68 -26.96
CA ARG A 17 9.77 1.46 -27.33
C ARG A 17 10.63 1.19 -26.09
N VAL A 18 10.54 2.07 -25.10
CA VAL A 18 11.30 1.94 -23.84
C VAL A 18 11.04 0.59 -23.17
N VAL A 19 9.79 0.15 -23.08
CA VAL A 19 9.49 -1.18 -22.50
C VAL A 19 10.12 -2.30 -23.32
N ARG A 20 10.02 -2.27 -24.64
CA ARG A 20 10.63 -3.30 -25.50
C ARG A 20 12.15 -3.35 -25.32
N ASP A 21 12.79 -2.20 -25.33
CA ASP A 21 14.25 -2.07 -25.21
C ASP A 21 14.75 -2.51 -23.82
N LEU A 22 13.93 -2.36 -22.77
CA LEU A 22 14.30 -2.75 -21.41
C LEU A 22 13.95 -4.20 -21.06
N THR A 23 13.06 -4.85 -21.82
CA THR A 23 12.57 -6.19 -21.51
C THR A 23 12.79 -7.19 -22.64
N TRP A 24 13.69 -6.89 -23.57
CA TRP A 24 13.96 -7.76 -24.72
C TRP A 24 14.56 -9.10 -24.30
N ASP A 25 15.38 -9.11 -23.25
CA ASP A 25 16.07 -10.25 -22.68
C ASP A 25 15.15 -11.16 -21.83
N LEU A 26 13.94 -10.68 -21.50
CA LEU A 26 12.93 -11.43 -20.77
C LEU A 26 12.02 -12.27 -21.67
N GLU A 27 12.13 -12.11 -23.00
CA GLU A 27 11.31 -12.83 -23.98
C GLU A 27 11.51 -14.36 -23.85
N GLY A 28 10.40 -15.11 -23.82
CA GLY A 28 10.41 -16.57 -23.65
C GLY A 28 10.71 -17.09 -22.24
N ARG A 29 10.96 -16.20 -21.26
CA ARG A 29 11.34 -16.61 -19.89
C ARG A 29 10.17 -16.60 -18.89
N ASN A 30 8.93 -16.45 -19.34
CA ASN A 30 7.72 -16.43 -18.50
C ASN A 30 7.75 -15.40 -17.34
N HIS A 31 8.32 -14.22 -17.58
CA HIS A 31 8.40 -13.15 -16.59
C HIS A 31 7.14 -12.26 -16.60
N ASN A 32 6.86 -11.64 -15.45
CA ASN A 32 5.81 -10.63 -15.28
C ASN A 32 6.43 -9.23 -15.18
N VAL A 33 6.12 -8.37 -16.13
CA VAL A 33 6.56 -6.96 -16.15
C VAL A 33 5.45 -6.08 -15.60
N TYR A 34 5.78 -5.29 -14.57
CA TYR A 34 4.89 -4.29 -14.01
C TYR A 34 5.32 -2.90 -14.45
N MET A 35 4.38 -2.09 -14.95
CA MET A 35 4.71 -0.78 -15.52
C MET A 35 3.67 0.29 -15.16
N ASP A 36 4.13 1.54 -15.16
CA ASP A 36 3.25 2.68 -14.91
C ASP A 36 2.42 3.06 -16.14
N ASN A 37 1.44 3.95 -15.95
CA ASN A 37 0.45 4.36 -16.92
C ASN A 37 1.02 4.84 -18.25
N PHE A 38 2.09 5.64 -18.19
CA PHE A 38 2.74 6.18 -19.38
C PHE A 38 3.25 5.08 -20.32
N PHE A 39 3.77 4.00 -19.76
CA PHE A 39 4.32 2.85 -20.47
C PHE A 39 3.26 1.81 -20.86
N SER A 40 2.11 1.81 -20.17
CA SER A 40 1.01 0.88 -20.45
C SER A 40 0.27 1.16 -21.76
N SER A 41 0.01 0.11 -22.54
CA SER A 41 -0.99 0.13 -23.61
C SER A 41 -1.49 -1.27 -23.92
N THR A 42 -2.73 -1.39 -24.42
CA THR A 42 -3.32 -2.68 -24.77
C THR A 42 -2.56 -3.39 -25.89
N GLY A 43 -2.14 -2.64 -26.92
CA GLY A 43 -1.35 -3.16 -28.02
C GLY A 43 -0.02 -3.75 -27.55
N LEU A 44 0.69 -3.02 -26.69
CA LEU A 44 1.94 -3.51 -26.09
C LEU A 44 1.72 -4.80 -25.28
N PHE A 45 0.66 -4.89 -24.49
CA PHE A 45 0.42 -6.08 -23.66
C PHE A 45 0.15 -7.32 -24.53
N LEU A 46 -0.60 -7.18 -25.62
CA LEU A 46 -0.83 -8.28 -26.56
C LEU A 46 0.46 -8.69 -27.28
N GLU A 47 1.28 -7.72 -27.70
CA GLU A 47 2.56 -7.98 -28.36
C GLU A 47 3.52 -8.72 -27.42
N ARG A 48 3.71 -8.23 -26.19
CA ARG A 48 4.59 -8.85 -25.19
C ARG A 48 4.14 -10.25 -24.81
N ARG A 49 2.82 -10.48 -24.69
CA ARG A 49 2.27 -11.81 -24.41
C ARG A 49 2.63 -12.83 -25.49
N LYS A 50 2.59 -12.45 -26.78
CA LYS A 50 3.01 -13.33 -27.88
C LYS A 50 4.48 -13.76 -27.75
N LYS A 51 5.29 -12.96 -27.05
CA LYS A 51 6.69 -13.22 -26.77
C LYS A 51 6.95 -13.88 -25.41
N GLY A 52 5.92 -14.40 -24.75
CA GLY A 52 6.06 -15.06 -23.44
C GLY A 52 6.34 -14.11 -22.28
N VAL A 53 6.08 -12.80 -22.45
CA VAL A 53 6.22 -11.80 -21.39
C VAL A 53 4.84 -11.32 -20.97
N MET A 54 4.51 -11.55 -19.71
CA MET A 54 3.25 -11.09 -19.13
C MET A 54 3.39 -9.65 -18.66
N CYS A 55 2.34 -8.86 -18.80
CA CYS A 55 2.38 -7.44 -18.47
C CYS A 55 1.21 -7.04 -17.57
N CYS A 56 1.48 -6.15 -16.62
CA CYS A 56 0.47 -5.53 -15.77
C CYS A 56 0.82 -4.07 -15.55
N GLY A 57 -0.18 -3.19 -15.59
CA GLY A 57 0.05 -1.77 -15.37
C GLY A 57 -1.25 -1.02 -15.13
N THR A 58 -1.12 0.17 -14.55
CA THR A 58 -2.21 1.13 -14.48
C THR A 58 -2.43 1.71 -15.88
N THR A 59 -3.64 2.16 -16.21
CA THR A 59 -3.88 2.80 -17.51
C THR A 59 -5.00 3.84 -17.41
N ARG A 60 -5.04 4.81 -18.34
CA ARG A 60 -6.10 5.83 -18.38
C ARG A 60 -7.34 5.27 -19.07
N GLN A 61 -8.52 5.56 -18.54
CA GLN A 61 -9.82 5.20 -19.13
C GLN A 61 -10.04 5.76 -20.56
N ASN A 62 -9.29 6.79 -20.96
CA ASN A 62 -9.35 7.39 -22.29
C ASN A 62 -8.34 6.79 -23.27
N ARG A 63 -7.53 5.80 -22.86
CA ARG A 63 -6.61 5.09 -23.77
C ARG A 63 -7.39 4.31 -24.83
N ILE A 64 -6.76 4.19 -26.00
CA ILE A 64 -7.20 3.29 -27.07
C ILE A 64 -7.18 1.85 -26.54
N GLY A 65 -8.21 1.08 -26.86
CA GLY A 65 -8.38 -0.31 -26.39
C GLY A 65 -8.96 -0.46 -24.99
N TRP A 66 -9.18 0.61 -24.23
CA TRP A 66 -9.88 0.52 -22.94
C TRP A 66 -11.36 0.10 -23.15
N PRO A 67 -11.92 -0.83 -22.36
CA PRO A 67 -13.27 -1.33 -22.61
C PRO A 67 -14.33 -0.27 -22.28
N ARG A 68 -15.30 -0.09 -23.20
CA ARG A 68 -16.36 0.93 -23.06
C ARG A 68 -17.17 0.75 -21.78
N GLY A 69 -17.46 -0.50 -21.39
CA GLY A 69 -18.19 -0.82 -20.17
C GLY A 69 -17.48 -0.49 -18.85
N LEU A 70 -16.20 -0.07 -18.90
CA LEU A 70 -15.43 0.44 -17.76
C LEU A 70 -15.03 1.92 -17.93
N ARG A 71 -15.62 2.68 -18.86
CA ARG A 71 -15.38 4.13 -18.98
C ARG A 71 -16.30 4.91 -18.04
N GLY A 72 -15.77 5.97 -17.44
CA GLY A 72 -16.54 6.97 -16.72
C GLY A 72 -16.37 6.92 -15.19
N LYS A 73 -16.78 8.02 -14.54
CA LYS A 73 -16.53 8.26 -13.10
C LYS A 73 -17.37 7.39 -12.15
N LYS A 74 -18.41 6.72 -12.63
CA LYS A 74 -19.42 6.02 -11.81
C LYS A 74 -19.51 4.51 -12.10
N VAL A 75 -18.49 3.92 -12.74
CA VAL A 75 -18.44 2.47 -13.05
C VAL A 75 -18.56 1.61 -11.79
N VAL A 76 -17.94 2.07 -10.70
CA VAL A 76 -18.04 1.50 -9.34
C VAL A 76 -18.30 2.65 -8.39
N ARG A 77 -19.19 2.44 -7.40
CA ARG A 77 -19.71 3.55 -6.57
C ARG A 77 -19.44 3.38 -5.09
N ARG A 78 -19.32 2.14 -4.60
CA ARG A 78 -19.04 1.87 -3.19
C ARG A 78 -17.56 1.47 -3.03
N ARG A 79 -16.96 1.91 -1.92
CA ARG A 79 -15.58 1.55 -1.57
C ARG A 79 -15.44 0.03 -1.52
N GLY A 80 -14.36 -0.50 -2.08
CA GLY A 80 -14.09 -1.93 -2.14
C GLY A 80 -14.84 -2.66 -3.26
N GLN A 81 -15.73 -1.99 -4.01
CA GLN A 81 -16.26 -2.56 -5.24
C GLN A 81 -15.22 -2.47 -6.35
N SER A 82 -15.12 -3.57 -7.10
CA SER A 82 -14.39 -3.66 -8.34
C SER A 82 -15.28 -4.16 -9.46
N LYS A 83 -15.02 -3.71 -10.67
CA LYS A 83 -15.60 -4.25 -11.89
C LYS A 83 -14.47 -4.59 -12.85
N SER A 84 -14.51 -5.80 -13.38
CA SER A 84 -13.52 -6.30 -14.33
C SER A 84 -14.20 -6.69 -15.62
N LEU A 85 -13.52 -6.46 -16.74
CA LEU A 85 -13.91 -6.98 -18.04
C LEU A 85 -12.68 -7.64 -18.67
N GLN A 86 -12.90 -8.79 -19.28
CA GLN A 86 -11.88 -9.53 -20.00
C GLN A 86 -12.15 -9.45 -21.50
N CYS A 87 -11.08 -9.24 -22.27
CA CYS A 87 -11.13 -9.34 -23.72
C CYS A 87 -10.01 -10.28 -24.16
N GLY A 88 -10.40 -11.51 -24.49
CA GLY A 88 -9.51 -12.62 -24.75
C GLY A 88 -8.47 -12.80 -23.64
N SER A 89 -7.28 -12.31 -23.94
CA SER A 89 -6.06 -12.51 -23.19
C SER A 89 -5.79 -11.41 -22.13
N LEU A 90 -6.53 -10.29 -22.19
CA LEU A 90 -6.35 -9.12 -21.33
C LEU A 90 -7.48 -8.98 -20.33
N LEU A 91 -7.12 -8.66 -19.08
CA LEU A 91 -8.07 -8.30 -18.02
C LEU A 91 -7.91 -6.82 -17.69
N ALA A 92 -9.00 -6.08 -17.78
CA ALA A 92 -9.08 -4.70 -17.31
C ALA A 92 -9.95 -4.65 -16.04
N SER A 93 -9.45 -3.98 -15.01
CA SER A 93 -10.14 -3.86 -13.72
C SER A 93 -10.17 -2.41 -13.27
N VAL A 94 -11.33 -1.98 -12.76
CA VAL A 94 -11.52 -0.70 -12.09
C VAL A 94 -12.03 -0.97 -10.69
N TRP A 95 -11.49 -0.26 -9.71
CA TRP A 95 -11.96 -0.29 -8.33
C TRP A 95 -12.14 1.12 -7.79
N PHE A 96 -13.05 1.29 -6.84
CA PHE A 96 -13.25 2.56 -6.16
C PHE A 96 -12.67 2.51 -4.75
N ASP A 97 -11.77 3.44 -4.46
CA ASP A 97 -11.32 3.75 -3.10
C ASP A 97 -11.51 5.25 -2.82
N LYS A 98 -11.71 5.63 -1.55
CA LYS A 98 -11.79 7.06 -1.17
C LYS A 98 -10.46 7.68 -1.57
N LYS A 99 -10.47 8.67 -2.47
CA LYS A 99 -9.28 9.39 -3.00
C LYS A 99 -8.20 9.59 -1.91
N GLN A 100 -7.27 8.67 -1.88
CA GLN A 100 -5.90 8.86 -1.46
C GLN A 100 -5.16 8.05 -2.51
N VAL A 101 -4.49 8.72 -3.45
CA VAL A 101 -3.81 8.06 -4.57
C VAL A 101 -2.82 7.08 -3.96
N ARG A 102 -3.17 5.79 -3.99
CA ARG A 102 -2.27 4.72 -3.59
C ARG A 102 -1.53 4.31 -4.84
N THR A 103 -0.22 4.51 -4.86
CA THR A 103 0.64 3.98 -5.92
C THR A 103 0.37 2.48 -6.07
N GLN A 104 0.67 1.89 -7.23
CA GLN A 104 0.52 0.44 -7.43
C GLN A 104 1.26 -0.35 -6.33
N PHE A 105 2.40 0.18 -5.86
CA PHE A 105 3.12 -0.30 -4.69
C PHE A 105 2.27 -0.26 -3.40
N GLN A 106 1.64 0.87 -3.08
CA GLN A 106 0.77 0.98 -1.89
C GLN A 106 -0.46 0.05 -1.98
N PHE A 107 -1.06 -0.10 -3.16
CA PHE A 107 -2.16 -1.05 -3.36
C PHE A 107 -1.70 -2.48 -3.13
N ARG A 108 -0.56 -2.89 -3.71
CA ARG A 108 -0.01 -4.25 -3.53
C ARG A 108 0.43 -4.52 -2.10
N SER A 109 1.09 -3.55 -1.46
CA SER A 109 1.46 -3.64 -0.04
C SER A 109 0.24 -3.87 0.83
N GLN A 110 -0.85 -3.14 0.58
CA GLN A 110 -2.09 -3.32 1.33
C GLN A 110 -2.83 -4.61 1.01
N LEU A 111 -2.82 -5.03 -0.25
CA LEU A 111 -3.41 -6.30 -0.65
C LEU A 111 -2.64 -7.47 -0.01
N VAL A 112 -1.30 -7.39 0.05
CA VAL A 112 -0.45 -8.34 0.78
C VAL A 112 -0.80 -8.34 2.27
N VAL A 113 -0.89 -7.17 2.90
CA VAL A 113 -1.31 -7.05 4.31
C VAL A 113 -2.71 -7.61 4.52
N GLN A 114 -3.65 -7.33 3.61
CA GLN A 114 -5.02 -7.83 3.68
C GLN A 114 -5.07 -9.35 3.56
N LEU A 115 -4.41 -9.93 2.56
CA LEU A 115 -4.35 -11.37 2.34
C LEU A 115 -3.69 -12.10 3.52
N ILE A 116 -2.59 -11.56 4.06
CA ILE A 116 -1.93 -12.07 5.26
C ILE A 116 -2.85 -11.92 6.48
N SER A 117 -3.57 -10.81 6.60
CA SER A 117 -4.51 -10.56 7.71
C SER A 117 -5.76 -11.42 7.66
N THR A 118 -6.22 -11.84 6.47
CA THR A 118 -7.34 -12.78 6.30
C THR A 118 -6.93 -14.22 6.60
N TYR A 119 -5.66 -14.59 6.37
CA TYR A 119 -5.15 -15.93 6.70
C TYR A 119 -4.80 -16.10 8.17
N ARG A 120 -4.44 -15.01 8.87
CA ARG A 120 -4.19 -15.02 10.32
C ARG A 120 -5.40 -14.44 11.04
N GLY A 121 -6.39 -15.28 11.29
CA GLY A 121 -7.60 -14.92 12.03
C GLY A 121 -7.33 -14.06 13.27
N GLY A 122 -8.09 -12.99 13.41
CA GLY A 122 -8.45 -12.48 14.73
C GLY A 122 -7.64 -11.34 15.38
N ARG A 123 -6.76 -10.60 14.70
CA ARG A 123 -6.16 -9.38 15.30
C ARG A 123 -6.35 -8.12 14.46
N LYS A 124 -7.21 -7.22 14.92
CA LYS A 124 -7.29 -5.83 14.44
C LYS A 124 -5.99 -5.11 14.81
N TRP A 125 -5.12 -4.85 13.83
CA TRP A 125 -3.96 -3.99 14.01
C TRP A 125 -4.30 -2.55 13.58
N PRO A 126 -4.12 -1.55 14.45
CA PRO A 126 -4.08 -0.16 14.00
C PRO A 126 -2.69 0.10 13.44
N PHE A 127 -2.49 0.06 12.13
CA PHE A 127 -1.20 0.52 11.59
C PHE A 127 -1.24 1.05 10.14
N TYR A 128 -1.41 2.37 10.03
CA TYR A 128 -0.51 3.22 9.26
C TYR A 128 -0.21 4.44 10.13
N SER A 129 0.75 4.30 11.04
CA SER A 129 1.45 5.46 11.63
C SER A 129 2.85 5.00 12.04
N ASN A 130 3.85 5.40 11.25
CA ASN A 130 5.27 5.35 11.60
C ASN A 130 5.91 3.97 11.69
N MET A 131 6.23 3.40 10.53
CA MET A 131 7.42 2.55 10.46
C MET A 131 8.65 3.47 10.50
N GLY A 132 9.27 3.56 11.67
CA GLY A 132 10.48 4.29 11.93
C GLY A 132 10.86 4.15 13.40
N GLU A 133 11.90 3.36 13.65
CA GLU A 133 12.62 3.15 14.92
C GLU A 133 12.07 2.07 15.87
N LYS A 134 12.67 0.88 15.77
CA LYS A 134 12.77 -0.07 16.89
C LYS A 134 13.51 0.65 18.02
N HIS A 135 12.83 0.95 19.13
CA HIS A 135 13.51 1.42 20.32
C HIS A 135 13.15 0.55 21.52
N THR A 136 14.16 -0.02 22.16
CA THR A 136 14.08 -1.08 23.16
C THR A 136 13.96 -0.63 24.61
N LYS A 137 13.64 0.65 24.93
CA LYS A 137 13.53 1.12 26.33
C LYS A 137 12.52 2.25 26.53
N HIS A 138 11.44 2.02 27.27
CA HIS A 138 10.42 3.03 27.62
C HIS A 138 10.71 3.65 28.99
N TYR A 139 10.65 4.98 29.12
CA TYR A 139 10.98 5.67 30.37
C TYR A 139 9.86 6.57 30.89
N PRO A 140 9.67 6.64 32.22
CA PRO A 140 8.70 7.54 32.83
C PRO A 140 9.20 8.98 32.74
N VAL A 141 8.35 9.87 32.22
CA VAL A 141 8.59 11.31 32.15
C VAL A 141 7.39 12.07 32.70
N GLU A 142 7.62 13.30 33.11
CA GLU A 142 6.55 14.21 33.46
C GLU A 142 5.86 14.76 32.20
N LEU A 143 4.54 14.79 32.22
CA LEU A 143 3.69 15.27 31.15
C LEU A 143 3.27 16.72 31.43
N PRO A 144 3.07 17.54 30.39
CA PRO A 144 2.69 18.94 30.54
C PRO A 144 1.30 19.14 31.17
N LYS A 145 0.47 18.09 31.23
CA LYS A 145 -0.88 18.12 31.81
C LYS A 145 -1.21 16.77 32.45
N ARG A 146 -1.98 16.79 33.54
CA ARG A 146 -2.51 15.59 34.19
C ARG A 146 -3.37 14.80 33.21
N ARG A 147 -3.12 13.50 33.11
CA ARG A 147 -3.91 12.56 32.30
C ARG A 147 -4.43 11.42 33.16
N ARG A 148 -5.52 10.79 32.74
CA ARG A 148 -6.03 9.57 33.39
C ARG A 148 -5.03 8.42 33.18
N CYS A 149 -4.70 7.72 34.25
CA CYS A 149 -3.83 6.56 34.23
C CYS A 149 -4.50 5.42 33.48
N ARG A 150 -3.92 4.98 32.36
CA ARG A 150 -4.48 3.86 31.57
C ARG A 150 -4.46 2.53 32.32
N GLY A 151 -3.42 2.24 33.09
CA GLY A 151 -3.33 1.02 33.89
C GLY A 151 -4.40 0.96 34.98
N CYS A 152 -4.63 2.06 35.71
CA CYS A 152 -5.71 2.11 36.71
C CYS A 152 -7.09 2.01 36.05
N SER A 153 -7.26 2.63 34.88
CA SER A 153 -8.52 2.56 34.14
C SER A 153 -8.87 1.12 33.70
N LYS A 154 -7.88 0.28 33.35
CA LYS A 154 -8.11 -1.16 33.07
C LYS A 154 -8.60 -1.92 34.30
N LEU A 155 -8.16 -1.51 35.50
CA LEU A 155 -8.57 -2.09 36.77
C LEU A 155 -9.86 -1.46 37.33
N GLY A 156 -10.61 -0.70 36.53
CA GLY A 156 -11.83 -0.01 36.96
C GLY A 156 -11.60 1.16 37.94
N LYS A 157 -10.35 1.58 38.16
CA LYS A 157 -9.98 2.64 39.10
C LYS A 157 -9.77 3.97 38.39
N THR A 158 -10.33 5.04 38.95
CA THR A 158 -10.09 6.41 38.47
C THR A 158 -8.87 7.00 39.17
N LYS A 159 -7.81 7.27 38.40
CA LYS A 159 -6.60 7.92 38.92
C LYS A 159 -6.00 8.82 37.85
N THR A 160 -5.69 10.06 38.20
CA THR A 160 -4.98 11.00 37.32
C THR A 160 -3.52 11.13 37.75
N THR A 161 -2.64 11.41 36.79
CA THR A 161 -1.19 11.42 37.00
C THR A 161 -0.55 12.44 36.05
N LEU A 162 0.52 13.09 36.50
CA LEU A 162 1.43 13.86 35.64
C LEU A 162 2.46 12.97 34.95
N ILE A 163 2.62 11.73 35.42
CA ILE A 163 3.63 10.81 34.90
C ILE A 163 3.08 10.10 33.65
N GLY A 164 3.92 9.97 32.63
CA GLY A 164 3.61 9.25 31.41
C GLY A 164 4.85 8.67 30.74
N CYS A 165 4.68 8.05 29.57
CA CYS A 165 5.79 7.50 28.79
C CYS A 165 6.33 8.52 27.78
N ASP A 166 7.65 8.64 27.73
CA ASP A 166 8.41 9.47 26.78
C ASP A 166 8.06 9.20 25.32
N ARG A 167 7.78 7.94 24.95
CA ARG A 167 7.40 7.55 23.58
C ARG A 167 5.90 7.42 23.37
N CYS A 168 5.21 6.70 24.25
CA CYS A 168 3.78 6.41 24.07
C CYS A 168 2.88 7.61 24.39
N LYS A 169 3.40 8.63 25.11
CA LYS A 169 2.67 9.85 25.52
C LYS A 169 1.32 9.57 26.21
N ILE A 170 1.25 8.44 26.91
CA ILE A 170 0.11 8.00 27.73
C ILE A 170 0.34 8.34 29.20
N GLY A 171 -0.73 8.63 29.95
CA GLY A 171 -0.65 8.80 31.40
C GLY A 171 -0.59 7.46 32.11
N LEU A 172 0.44 7.25 32.94
CA LEU A 172 0.63 6.05 33.77
C LEU A 172 1.18 6.47 35.13
N CYS A 173 0.57 6.03 36.22
CA CYS A 173 1.20 6.18 37.53
C CYS A 173 2.40 5.23 37.63
N LEU A 174 3.36 5.54 38.51
CA LEU A 174 4.61 4.76 38.64
C LEU A 174 4.36 3.24 38.76
N LYS A 175 3.36 2.84 39.54
CA LYS A 175 2.99 1.42 39.73
C LYS A 175 2.47 0.76 38.44
N CYS A 176 1.80 1.53 37.58
CA CYS A 176 1.25 1.03 36.31
C CYS A 176 2.23 1.15 35.14
N PHE A 177 3.36 1.84 35.30
CA PHE A 177 4.29 2.12 34.21
C PHE A 177 4.91 0.84 33.64
N LYS A 178 5.62 0.09 34.50
CA LYS A 178 6.32 -1.14 34.11
C LYS A 178 5.34 -2.23 33.60
N PRO A 179 4.23 -2.56 34.30
CA PRO A 179 3.30 -3.59 33.81
C PRO A 179 2.69 -3.25 32.45
N TYR A 180 2.34 -1.98 32.23
CA TYR A 180 1.70 -1.56 30.98
C TYR A 180 2.61 -1.70 29.75
N HIS A 181 3.93 -1.59 29.95
CA HIS A 181 4.92 -1.75 28.86
C HIS A 181 5.42 -3.19 28.72
N LEU A 182 5.46 -3.97 29.81
CA LEU A 182 5.77 -5.41 29.75
C LEU A 182 4.69 -6.21 28.98
N ASP A 183 3.41 -5.83 29.10
CA ASP A 183 2.30 -6.50 28.39
C ASP A 183 2.31 -6.30 26.86
N LEU A 184 3.17 -5.42 26.33
CA LEU A 184 3.24 -5.08 24.90
C LEU A 184 4.45 -5.71 24.17
N ASP A 185 5.48 -6.13 24.90
CA ASP A 185 6.76 -6.57 24.33
C ASP A 185 6.92 -8.10 24.25
N GLY A 186 5.96 -8.88 24.75
CA GLY A 186 5.76 -10.28 24.35
C GLY A 186 7.00 -11.18 24.27
N GLU A 187 7.84 -11.22 25.30
CA GLU A 187 8.27 -12.43 26.03
C GLU A 187 9.28 -12.05 27.14
N PRO A 188 9.33 -12.80 28.25
CA PRO A 188 10.39 -12.70 29.24
C PRO A 188 11.64 -13.48 28.79
N ASP A 189 12.81 -12.86 28.87
CA ASP A 189 14.09 -13.58 28.84
C ASP A 189 14.23 -14.38 30.15
N VAL A 190 13.78 -15.65 30.16
CA VAL A 190 14.39 -16.85 30.78
C VAL A 190 13.61 -18.10 30.40
#